data_AF-A0A2N8BRA3-F1
#
_entry.id   AF-A0A2N8BRA3-F1
#
_cell.length_a   1.000
_cell.length_b   1.000
_cell.length_c   1.000
_cell.angle_alpha   90.00
_cell.angle_beta   90.00
_cell.angle_gamma   90.00
#
_symmetry.space_group_name_H-M   'P 1'
#
loop_
_entity.id
_entity.type
_entity.pdbx_description
1 polymer ?
#
loop_
_entity_poly.entity_id
_entity_poly.type
_entity_poly.pdbx_seq_one_letter_code
_entity_poly.pdbx_strand_id
1 'polypeptide(L)' 'VQAYRWFRLNIFGRDTHTGTTAFEHRADALYAFARMMVRAREVASSQGCLASVGIIEAKPGSVNTVPGTVSFSLDI' A
#
# COMPACT_ATOMS: atom_id res chain seq x y z
N VAL A 1 -17.88 10.13 -21.48
CA VAL A 1 -16.54 9.58 -21.14
C VAL A 1 -16.23 10.01 -19.72
N GLN A 2 -15.98 9.08 -18.80
CA GLN A 2 -15.56 9.39 -17.44
C GLN A 2 -14.08 9.81 -17.44
N ALA A 3 -13.71 10.83 -16.69
CA ALA A 3 -12.29 11.19 -16.51
C ALA A 3 -11.58 10.14 -15.66
N TYR A 4 -10.31 9.83 -15.97
CA TYR A 4 -9.50 8.89 -15.21
C TYR A 4 -8.06 9.38 -15.10
N ARG A 5 -7.36 8.94 -14.07
CA ARG A 5 -5.92 9.13 -13.93
C ARG A 5 -5.26 7.96 -13.20
N TRP A 6 -4.17 7.47 -13.79
CA TRP A 6 -3.35 6.42 -13.19
C TRP A 6 -2.13 7.01 -12.50
N PHE A 7 -1.86 6.51 -11.30
CA PHE A 7 -0.68 6.82 -10.52
C PHE A 7 0.10 5.54 -10.22
N ARG A 8 1.43 5.67 -10.14
CA ARG A 8 2.30 4.66 -9.52
C ARG A 8 2.91 5.28 -8.28
N LEU A 9 2.64 4.66 -7.13
CA LEU A 9 3.10 5.12 -5.83
C LEU A 9 4.12 4.15 -5.25
N ASN A 10 5.04 4.69 -4.46
CA ASN A 10 6.03 3.91 -3.71
C ASN A 10 5.97 4.31 -2.24
N ILE A 11 5.89 3.33 -1.36
CA ILE A 11 6.00 3.49 0.09
C ILE A 11 7.33 2.90 0.52
N PHE A 12 8.10 3.68 1.26
CA PHE A 12 9.38 3.27 1.81
C PHE A 12 9.27 3.14 3.33
N GLY A 13 9.71 1.99 3.82
CA GLY A 13 9.80 1.62 5.22
C GLY A 13 11.16 0.97 5.50
N ARG A 14 11.17 -0.13 6.26
CA ARG A 14 12.40 -0.87 6.57
C ARG A 14 12.14 -2.37 6.66
N ASP A 15 12.94 -3.14 5.92
CA ASP A 15 12.96 -4.59 6.01
C ASP A 15 13.36 -5.02 7.43
N THR A 16 12.52 -5.83 8.07
CA THR A 16 12.78 -6.33 9.44
C THR A 16 12.23 -7.74 9.60
N HIS A 17 12.80 -8.54 10.50
CA HIS A 17 12.32 -9.91 10.73
C HIS A 17 10.97 -9.91 11.46
N THR A 18 10.01 -10.68 10.95
CA THR A 18 8.61 -10.67 11.43
C THR A 18 8.46 -11.21 12.85
N GLY A 19 9.34 -12.11 13.29
CA GLY A 19 9.26 -12.76 14.61
C GLY A 19 10.03 -12.07 15.73
N THR A 20 10.99 -11.20 15.42
CA THR A 20 11.91 -10.62 16.43
C THR A 20 11.82 -9.11 16.54
N THR A 21 11.16 -8.44 15.60
CA THR A 21 10.97 -6.98 15.64
C THR A 21 9.58 -6.65 16.17
N ALA A 22 9.48 -6.05 17.35
CA ALA A 22 8.20 -5.60 17.92
C ALA A 22 7.52 -4.52 17.05
N PHE A 23 6.20 -4.38 17.13
CA PHE A 23 5.42 -3.53 16.20
C PHE A 23 5.83 -2.06 16.26
N GLU A 24 6.07 -1.54 17.47
CA GLU A 24 6.55 -0.18 17.76
C GLU A 24 7.92 0.14 17.14
N HIS A 25 8.66 -0.87 16.67
CA HIS A 25 9.96 -0.74 16.03
C HIS A 25 9.94 -1.03 14.53
N ARG A 26 8.76 -1.23 13.94
CA ARG A 26 8.58 -1.49 12.51
C ARG A 26 8.31 -0.20 11.75
N ALA A 27 8.90 -0.10 10.58
CA ALA A 27 8.46 0.79 9.51
C ALA A 27 7.86 -0.09 8.40
N ASP A 28 6.65 -0.60 8.63
CA ASP A 28 5.97 -1.57 7.77
C ASP A 28 5.30 -0.89 6.57
N ALA A 29 5.92 -1.04 5.39
CA ALA A 29 5.41 -0.42 4.17
C ALA A 29 4.10 -1.06 3.69
N LEU A 30 3.89 -2.35 3.94
CA LEU A 30 2.68 -3.07 3.53
C LEU A 30 1.48 -2.70 4.40
N TYR A 31 1.70 -2.53 5.70
CA TYR A 31 0.68 -2.02 6.60
C TYR A 31 0.25 -0.60 6.22
N ALA A 32 1.20 0.29 5.93
CA ALA A 32 0.91 1.64 5.44
C ALA A 32 0.12 1.61 4.11
N PHE A 33 0.53 0.77 3.16
CA PHE A 33 -0.19 0.56 1.90
C PHE A 33 -1.64 0.10 2.13
N ALA A 34 -1.85 -0.92 2.97
CA ALA A 34 -3.19 -1.46 3.23
C ALA A 34 -4.14 -0.38 3.77
N ARG A 35 -3.65 0.48 4.67
CA ARG A 35 -4.42 1.63 5.17
C ARG A 35 -4.73 2.65 4.09
N MET A 36 -3.76 2.97 3.22
CA MET A 36 -3.97 3.88 2.10
C MET A 36 -5.00 3.33 1.11
N MET A 37 -4.95 2.04 0.80
CA MET A 37 -5.88 1.38 -0.12
C MET A 37 -7.33 1.43 0.39
N VAL A 38 -7.55 1.10 1.67
CA VAL A 38 -8.88 1.22 2.30
C VAL A 38 -9.35 2.67 2.25
N ARG A 39 -8.49 3.62 2.62
CA ARG A 39 -8.84 5.04 2.64
C ARG A 39 -9.16 5.60 1.26
N ALA A 40 -8.44 5.19 0.23
CA ALA A 40 -8.70 5.60 -1.15
C ALA A 40 -10.11 5.20 -1.60
N ARG A 41 -10.54 3.96 -1.30
CA ARG A 41 -11.90 3.49 -1.57
C ARG A 41 -12.96 4.28 -0.81
N GLU A 42 -12.75 4.53 0.48
CA GLU A 42 -13.68 5.31 1.31
C GLU A 42 -13.87 6.72 0.75
N VAL A 43 -12.77 7.40 0.41
CA VAL A 43 -12.80 8.76 -0.14
C VAL A 43 -13.53 8.78 -1.48
N ALA A 44 -13.18 7.88 -2.41
CA ALA A 44 -13.85 7.80 -3.69
C ALA A 44 -15.35 7.54 -3.53
N SER A 45 -15.73 6.56 -2.69
CA SER A 45 -17.13 6.26 -2.41
C SER A 45 -17.89 7.45 -1.80
N SER A 46 -17.26 8.23 -0.91
CA SER A 46 -17.87 9.41 -0.31
C SER A 46 -18.12 10.55 -1.30
N GLN A 47 -17.44 10.54 -2.45
CA GLN A 47 -17.57 11.53 -3.51
C GLN A 47 -18.37 11.03 -4.71
N GLY A 48 -18.93 9.81 -4.64
CA GLY A 48 -19.60 9.18 -5.77
C GLY A 48 -18.67 8.80 -6.93
N CYS A 49 -17.37 8.70 -6.64
CA CYS A 49 -16.32 8.30 -7.59
C CYS A 49 -15.93 6.83 -7.40
N LEU A 50 -15.08 6.33 -8.30
CA LEU A 50 -14.49 4.99 -8.21
C LEU A 50 -12.98 5.12 -7.96
N ALA A 51 -12.40 4.15 -7.25
CA ALA A 51 -10.97 4.04 -7.10
C ALA A 51 -10.59 2.56 -7.06
N SER A 52 -9.46 2.19 -7.67
CA SER A 52 -8.96 0.83 -7.61
C SER A 52 -7.44 0.76 -7.52
N VAL A 53 -6.96 -0.32 -6.90
CA VAL A 53 -5.56 -0.72 -6.91
C VAL A 53 -5.50 -2.05 -7.65
N GLY A 54 -4.85 -2.07 -8.82
CA GLY A 54 -4.81 -3.24 -9.69
C GLY A 54 -3.48 -4.00 -9.65
N ILE A 55 -2.39 -3.31 -9.29
CA ILE A 55 -1.03 -3.87 -9.29
C ILE A 55 -0.38 -3.52 -7.97
N ILE A 56 0.19 -4.51 -7.29
CA ILE A 56 0.89 -4.36 -6.02
C ILE A 56 2.15 -5.23 -6.07
N GLU A 57 3.27 -4.64 -5.68
CA GLU A 57 4.54 -5.32 -5.49
C GLU A 57 5.06 -4.99 -4.09
N ALA A 58 5.27 -6.01 -3.26
CA ALA A 58 5.88 -5.86 -1.94
C ALA A 58 7.27 -6.52 -1.94
N LYS A 59 8.29 -5.78 -1.50
CA LYS A 59 9.67 -6.27 -1.41
C LYS A 59 10.09 -6.42 0.06
N PRO A 60 10.85 -7.48 0.41
CA PRO A 60 11.51 -8.43 -0.50
C PRO A 60 10.63 -9.59 -0.99
N GLY A 61 9.39 -9.72 -0.51
CA GLY A 61 8.50 -10.82 -0.91
C GLY A 61 8.79 -12.12 -0.17
N SER A 62 9.09 -12.04 1.13
CA SER A 62 9.32 -13.18 2.01
C SER A 62 8.29 -13.24 3.14
N VAL A 63 7.85 -14.44 3.49
CA VAL A 63 6.88 -14.67 4.59
C VAL A 63 7.42 -14.21 5.95
N ASN A 64 8.74 -14.30 6.16
CA ASN A 64 9.37 -13.96 7.44
C ASN A 64 10.01 -12.56 7.49
N THR A 65 9.74 -11.71 6.49
CA THR A 65 10.26 -10.35 6.43
C THR A 65 9.13 -9.35 6.28
N VAL A 66 9.07 -8.38 7.19
CA VAL A 66 8.18 -7.22 7.08
C VAL A 66 8.62 -6.40 5.87
N PRO A 67 7.74 -6.12 4.89
CA PRO A 67 8.12 -5.38 3.70
C PRO A 67 8.58 -3.96 4.01
N GLY A 68 9.79 -3.60 3.58
CA GLY A 68 10.33 -2.25 3.63
C GLY A 68 10.03 -1.44 2.38
N THR A 69 9.48 -2.04 1.32
CA THR A 69 9.03 -1.27 0.15
C THR A 69 7.76 -1.88 -0.44
N VAL A 70 6.78 -1.03 -0.75
CA VAL A 70 5.61 -1.40 -1.53
C VAL A 70 5.42 -0.42 -2.69
N SER A 71 5.34 -0.96 -3.90
CA SER A 71 5.00 -0.21 -5.12
C SER A 71 3.62 -0.65 -5.59
N PHE A 72 2.74 0.30 -5.91
CA PHE A 72 1.38 -0.04 -6.35
C PHE A 72 0.81 0.96 -7.36
N SER A 73 -0.17 0.52 -8.14
CA SER A 73 -0.97 1.39 -9.00
C SER A 73 -2.20 1.90 -8.28
N LEU A 74 -2.60 3.13 -8.56
CA LEU A 74 -3.88 3.69 -8.15
C LEU A 74 -4.59 4.28 -9.38
N ASP A 75 -5.78 3.79 -9.65
CA ASP A 75 -6.69 4.26 -10.69
C ASP A 75 -7.84 5.02 -10.01
N ILE A 76 -8.08 6.27 -10.42
CA ILE A 76 -9.15 7.16 -9.92
C ILE A 76 -9.81 7.93 -11.06
#